data_AF-A0A1E5KU94-F1
#
_entry.id   AF-A0A1E5KU94-F1
#
_cell.length_a   1.000
_cell.length_b   1.000
_cell.length_c   1.000
_cell.angle_alpha   90.00
_cell.angle_beta   90.00
_cell.angle_gamma   90.00
#
_symmetry.space_group_name_H-M   'P 1'
#
loop_
_entity.id
_entity.type
_entity.pdbx_description
1 polymer ?
#
loop_
_entity_poly.entity_id
_entity_poly.type
_entity_poly.pdbx_seq_one_letter_code
_entity_poly.pdbx_strand_id
1 'polypeptide(L)'
;MGEIESFLISEVQVITKTTFMAVDRERPFIELGIDSIDFINLIVAIEEKYNFEIDDSMLTFSNEICVKSLVFYISNKLEKECTK
;
A
#
# COMPACT_ATOMS: atom_id res chain seq x y z
N MET A 1 -2.02 -1.17 -14.12
CA MET A 1 -1.71 -1.91 -12.88
C MET A 1 -0.27 -1.75 -12.39
N GLY A 2 0.74 -1.46 -13.21
CA GLY A 2 2.16 -1.43 -12.77
C GLY A 2 2.62 -0.19 -11.99
N GLU A 3 1.98 0.98 -12.14
CA GLU A 3 2.44 2.23 -11.49
C GLU A 3 2.17 2.27 -9.99
N ILE A 4 0.98 1.85 -9.55
CA ILE A 4 0.61 1.80 -8.12
C ILE A 4 1.49 0.79 -7.38
N GLU A 5 1.73 -0.37 -8.01
CA GLU A 5 2.61 -1.41 -7.45
C GLU A 5 4.05 -0.89 -7.31
N SER A 6 4.59 -0.24 -8.36
CA SER A 6 5.94 0.32 -8.32
C SER A 6 6.09 1.39 -7.24
N PHE A 7 5.07 2.23 -7.06
CA PHE A 7 5.06 3.23 -6.00
C PHE A 7 5.03 2.60 -4.61
N LEU A 8 4.14 1.64 -4.39
CA LEU A 8 4.02 0.92 -3.12
C LEU A 8 5.32 0.24 -2.72
N ILE A 9 5.96 -0.47 -3.66
CA ILE A 9 7.24 -1.11 -3.40
C ILE A 9 8.29 -0.05 -3.04
N SER A 10 8.34 1.06 -3.78
CA SER A 10 9.28 2.16 -3.49
C SER A 10 9.09 2.71 -2.07
N GLU A 11 7.87 3.01 -1.65
CA GLU A 11 7.60 3.54 -0.31
C GLU A 11 7.93 2.52 0.79
N VAL A 12 7.54 1.26 0.60
CA VAL A 12 7.88 0.16 1.51
C VAL A 12 9.39 0.04 1.70
N GLN A 13 10.18 0.22 0.64
CA GLN A 13 11.64 0.20 0.73
C GLN A 13 12.20 1.38 1.53
N VAL A 14 11.63 2.58 1.36
CA VAL A 14 12.06 3.77 2.10
C VAL A 14 11.79 3.59 3.60
N ILE A 15 10.62 3.06 3.95
CA ILE A 15 10.19 2.79 5.32
C ILE A 15 11.06 1.69 5.96
N THR A 16 11.13 0.52 5.33
CA THR A 16 11.82 -0.67 5.89
C THR A 16 13.34 -0.60 5.77
N LYS A 17 13.87 0.40 5.05
CA LYS A 17 15.29 0.52 4.68
C LYS A 17 15.83 -0.76 4.03
N THR A 18 14.96 -1.50 3.33
CA THR A 18 15.28 -2.79 2.71
C THR A 18 15.53 -2.67 1.21
N THR A 19 16.14 -3.71 0.62
CA THR A 19 16.46 -3.74 -0.82
C THR A 19 15.32 -4.33 -1.66
N PHE A 20 15.10 -3.76 -2.86
CA PHE A 20 14.02 -4.06 -3.83
C PHE A 20 13.75 -5.55 -4.06
N MET A 21 14.79 -6.38 -4.04
CA MET A 21 14.70 -7.81 -4.34
C MET A 21 14.08 -8.66 -3.22
N ALA A 22 13.86 -8.10 -2.03
CA ALA A 22 13.33 -8.82 -0.87
C ALA A 22 11.85 -8.52 -0.58
N VAL A 23 11.24 -7.55 -1.27
CA VAL A 23 9.83 -7.19 -1.07
C VAL A 23 8.97 -8.13 -1.90
N ASP A 24 8.52 -9.21 -1.28
CA ASP A 24 7.52 -10.09 -1.87
C ASP A 24 6.12 -9.47 -1.72
N ARG A 25 5.39 -9.33 -2.83
CA ARG A 25 4.09 -8.64 -2.87
C ARG A 25 2.98 -9.40 -2.17
N GLU A 26 3.14 -10.70 -1.97
CA GLU A 26 2.19 -11.57 -1.26
C GLU A 26 2.53 -11.63 0.23
N ARG A 27 3.70 -11.10 0.60
CA ARG A 27 4.17 -11.06 1.98
C ARG A 27 3.48 -9.94 2.77
N PRO A 28 2.96 -10.24 3.97
CA PRO A 28 2.38 -9.26 4.86
C PRO A 28 3.36 -8.14 5.23
N PHE A 29 2.86 -6.91 5.35
CA PHE A 29 3.67 -5.76 5.75
C PHE A 29 4.36 -5.96 7.11
N ILE A 30 3.70 -6.63 8.05
CA ILE A 30 4.27 -6.94 9.36
C ILE A 30 5.53 -7.82 9.26
N GLU A 31 5.59 -8.74 8.30
CA GLU A 31 6.77 -9.58 8.06
C GLU A 31 7.91 -8.82 7.39
N LEU A 32 7.60 -7.72 6.71
CA LEU A 32 8.57 -6.80 6.12
C LEU A 32 9.13 -5.81 7.16
N GLY A 33 8.64 -5.86 8.40
CA GLY A 33 9.04 -4.95 9.47
C GLY A 33 8.35 -3.60 9.43
N ILE A 34 7.23 -3.48 8.70
CA ILE A 34 6.34 -2.32 8.76
C ILE A 34 5.47 -2.47 10.02
N ASP A 35 5.43 -1.43 10.83
CA ASP A 35 4.53 -1.33 11.96
C ASP A 35 3.28 -0.50 11.62
N SER A 36 2.36 -0.35 12.58
CA SER A 36 1.10 0.35 12.37
C SER A 36 1.29 1.83 12.03
N ILE A 37 2.35 2.49 12.52
CA ILE A 37 2.61 3.90 12.22
C ILE A 37 3.16 4.02 10.80
N ASP A 38 4.10 3.17 10.44
CA ASP A 38 4.65 3.07 9.10
C ASP A 38 3.57 2.77 8.05
N PHE A 39 2.63 1.88 8.39
CA PHE A 39 1.50 1.57 7.53
C PHE A 39 0.59 2.79 7.32
N ILE A 40 0.28 3.55 8.38
CA ILE A 40 -0.52 4.78 8.25
C ILE A 40 0.20 5.79 7.36
N ASN A 41 1.51 5.99 7.54
CA ASN A 41 2.30 6.89 6.69
C ASN A 41 2.24 6.49 5.22
N LEU A 42 2.31 5.18 4.94
CA LEU A 42 2.18 4.64 3.59
C LEU A 42 0.81 4.96 2.99
N ILE A 43 -0.27 4.79 3.76
CA ILE A 43 -1.63 5.12 3.33
C ILE A 43 -1.75 6.61 3.02
N VAL A 44 -1.30 7.49 3.91
CA VAL A 44 -1.35 8.94 3.71
C VAL A 44 -0.60 9.35 2.45
N ALA A 45 0.60 8.81 2.21
CA ALA A 45 1.38 9.10 1.00
C ALA A 45 0.65 8.67 -0.29
N ILE A 46 -0.11 7.58 -0.23
CA ILE A 46 -0.92 7.08 -1.34
C ILE A 46 -2.13 7.98 -1.59
N GLU A 47 -2.84 8.37 -0.53
CA GLU A 47 -3.98 9.29 -0.59
C GLU A 47 -3.57 10.63 -1.20
N GLU A 48 -2.44 11.20 -0.76
CA GLU A 48 -1.88 12.44 -1.31
C GLU A 48 -1.48 12.28 -2.78
N LYS A 49 -0.87 11.15 -3.16
CA LYS A 49 -0.40 10.93 -4.54
C LYS A 49 -1.51 10.77 -5.55
N TYR A 50 -2.58 10.05 -5.18
CA TYR A 50 -3.69 9.73 -6.09
C TYR A 50 -4.94 10.57 -5.81
N ASN A 51 -4.88 11.47 -4.82
CA ASN A 51 -5.94 12.38 -4.41
C ASN A 51 -7.28 11.66 -4.17
N PHE A 52 -7.24 10.59 -3.37
CA PHE A 52 -8.41 9.81 -2.95
C PHE A 52 -8.32 9.50 -1.45
N GLU A 53 -9.44 9.10 -0.85
CA GLU A 53 -9.49 8.69 0.56
C GLU A 53 -9.56 7.16 0.66
N ILE A 54 -8.79 6.54 1.53
CA ILE A 54 -8.89 5.13 1.91
C ILE A 54 -9.87 5.01 3.08
N ASP A 55 -10.74 4.00 3.03
CA ASP A 55 -11.72 3.80 4.10
C ASP A 55 -11.02 3.34 5.39
N ASP A 56 -11.43 3.84 6.56
CA ASP A 56 -10.90 3.44 7.87
C ASP A 56 -10.89 1.93 8.08
N SER A 57 -11.87 1.22 7.48
CA SER A 57 -11.93 -0.24 7.53
C SER A 57 -10.66 -0.90 6.95
N MET A 58 -10.05 -0.28 5.94
CA MET A 58 -8.81 -0.72 5.30
C MET A 58 -7.55 -0.28 6.07
N LEU A 59 -7.66 0.71 6.96
CA LEU A 59 -6.57 1.12 7.86
C LEU A 59 -6.29 0.09 8.97
N THR A 60 -7.07 -0.99 9.03
CA THR A 60 -6.89 -2.07 9.99
C THR A 60 -5.59 -2.83 9.70
N PHE A 61 -4.50 -2.40 10.31
CA PHE A 61 -3.21 -3.09 10.21
C PHE A 61 -3.34 -4.54 10.69
N SER A 62 -3.17 -5.50 9.78
CA SER A 62 -3.32 -6.93 10.04
C SER A 62 -2.29 -7.75 9.28
N ASN A 63 -2.14 -9.01 9.67
CA ASN A 63 -1.22 -9.96 9.03
C ASN A 63 -1.70 -10.40 7.62
N GLU A 64 -2.84 -9.91 7.14
CA GLU A 64 -3.38 -10.21 5.82
C GLU A 64 -3.12 -9.07 4.82
N ILE A 65 -2.65 -7.90 5.29
CA ILE A 65 -2.36 -6.77 4.41
C ILE A 65 -0.96 -6.90 3.81
N CYS A 66 -0.90 -6.95 2.48
CA CYS A 66 0.31 -6.96 1.66
C CYS A 66 0.17 -6.01 0.46
N VAL A 67 1.28 -5.79 -0.25
CA VAL A 67 1.32 -4.91 -1.45
C VAL A 67 0.23 -5.29 -2.45
N LYS A 68 0.06 -6.58 -2.74
CA LYS A 68 -0.94 -7.06 -3.71
C LYS A 68 -2.36 -6.68 -3.32
N SER A 69 -2.73 -6.88 -2.05
CA SER A 69 -4.05 -6.52 -1.53
C SER A 69 -4.31 -5.02 -1.62
N LEU A 70 -3.30 -4.20 -1.31
CA LEU A 70 -3.42 -2.75 -1.36
C LEU A 70 -3.51 -2.24 -2.82
N VAL A 71 -2.65 -2.72 -3.72
CA VAL A 71 -2.71 -2.40 -5.16
C VAL A 71 -4.09 -2.75 -5.73
N PHE A 72 -4.62 -3.92 -5.38
CA PHE A 72 -5.93 -4.35 -5.84
C PHE A 72 -7.04 -3.43 -5.32
N TYR A 73 -7.01 -3.08 -4.03
CA TYR A 73 -7.98 -2.17 -3.43
C TYR A 73 -7.96 -0.78 -4.10
N ILE A 74 -6.77 -0.19 -4.23
CA ILE A 74 -6.58 1.14 -4.83
C ILE A 74 -7.03 1.12 -6.29
N SER A 75 -6.62 0.10 -7.06
CA SER A 75 -7.03 -0.03 -8.46
C SER A 75 -8.54 -0.10 -8.60
N ASN A 76 -9.22 -0.93 -7.78
CA ASN A 76 -10.68 -1.02 -7.78
C ASN A 76 -11.36 0.30 -7.38
N LYS A 77 -10.76 1.06 -6.46
CA LYS A 77 -11.31 2.34 -6.01
C LYS A 77 -11.17 3.42 -7.09
N LEU A 78 -10.00 3.50 -7.72
CA LEU A 78 -9.75 4.41 -8.84
C LEU A 78 -10.64 4.11 -10.06
N GLU A 79 -10.90 2.83 -10.36
CA GLU A 79 -11.83 2.46 -11.44
C GLU A 79 -13.28 2.87 -11.14
N LYS A 80 -13.70 2.83 -9.87
CA LYS A 80 -15.04 3.26 -9.45
C LYS A 80 -15.22 4.79 -9.48
N GLU A 81 -14.17 5.54 -9.18
CA GLU A 81 -14.19 7.01 -9.23
C GLU A 81 -14.18 7.55 -10.67
N CYS A 82 -13.61 6.82 -11.63
CA CYS A 82 -13.55 7.24 -13.05
C CYS A 82 -14.88 7.06 -13.82
N THR A 83 -15.91 6.47 -13.21
CA THR A 83 -17.25 6.27 -13.81
C THR A 83 -18.31 7.15 -13.13
N LYS A 84 -18.01 8.44 -12.94
CA LYS A 84 -18.99 9.42 -12.45
C LYS A 84 -18.87 10.77 -13.15
#